data_AF-A0A4U3AFM3-F1
#
_entry.id   AF-A0A4U3AFM3-F1
#
_cell.length_a   1.000
_cell.length_b   1.000
_cell.length_c   1.000
_cell.angle_alpha   90.00
_cell.angle_beta   90.00
_cell.angle_gamma   90.00
#
_symmetry.space_group_name_H-M   'P 1'
#
loop_
_entity.id
_entity.type
_entity.pdbx_description
1 polymer ?
#
loop_
_entity_poly.entity_id
_entity_poly.type
_entity_poly.pdbx_seq_one_letter_code
_entity_poly.pdbx_strand_id
1 'polypeptide(L)'
;MVDISLLNEKVHYFSDIFSPKEYVKKNNISLLHAHHGQLGMLLLPFKIETNLPLVTSIRGRDATLANQPIGYLENMKMLFDQGERFFPVCQYLADRLIAWGCPPEKIRVLYGGVDLNQYNYQTLQKEGSQNILSVGRLVEKKGHHILMKAFKKIQGEFPKATLTIIGRGELEEYIKSLAIQLNLGNAFRLLNHLPKDQVREQMTNADIFCAASLEASNGDIEGIPNTLKEAMALGVPVISTNHAGIPELITNNKEGVLVQENNVDELANGLEFMLNNRDMWKSYTLAARKKIEQSFSLVQQLQQQADFYDELVGPYKKYKKDSILPRKKNKKIPSNYIQQLQHQPRDEETVVSRKKDKEPQKIQNVKKALNYIHQLQHQPRDEETVVSRKKDKKPQRAQNVKKAIGYIQQLQ
;
A
#
# COMPACT_ATOMS: atom_id res chain seq x y z
N MET A 1 13.84 11.45 -17.61
CA MET A 1 13.81 11.89 -16.19
C MET A 1 12.37 12.26 -15.88
N VAL A 2 11.67 11.41 -15.13
CA VAL A 2 10.31 11.72 -14.65
C VAL A 2 10.43 12.90 -13.68
N ASP A 3 9.71 13.98 -13.94
CA ASP A 3 9.73 15.17 -13.10
C ASP A 3 9.05 14.87 -11.75
N ILE A 4 9.86 14.71 -10.70
CA ILE A 4 9.42 14.36 -9.35
C ILE A 4 8.61 15.50 -8.71
N SER A 5 8.62 16.73 -9.29
CA SER A 5 7.81 17.85 -8.80
C SER A 5 6.30 17.63 -8.97
N LEU A 6 5.86 16.62 -9.73
CA LEU A 6 4.43 16.28 -9.87
C LEU A 6 3.84 15.58 -8.62
N LEU A 7 4.68 15.07 -7.71
CA LEU A 7 4.24 14.37 -6.49
C LEU A 7 3.95 15.29 -5.30
N ASN A 8 4.31 16.57 -5.39
CA ASN A 8 4.02 17.57 -4.36
C ASN A 8 3.18 18.71 -4.96
N GLU A 9 2.00 18.96 -4.38
CA GLU A 9 1.59 20.29 -3.86
C GLU A 9 0.08 20.50 -3.62
N LYS A 10 -0.81 19.51 -3.83
CA LYS A 10 -2.26 19.74 -3.62
C LYS A 10 -2.98 18.56 -2.98
N VAL A 11 -3.03 18.56 -1.65
CA VAL A 11 -3.95 17.70 -0.88
C VAL A 11 -5.30 18.40 -0.82
N HIS A 12 -6.34 17.74 -1.33
CA HIS A 12 -7.72 18.21 -1.24
C HIS A 12 -8.56 17.12 -0.60
N TYR A 13 -9.39 17.48 0.37
CA TYR A 13 -10.32 16.53 0.95
C TYR A 13 -11.51 16.36 0.01
N PHE A 14 -11.94 15.13 -0.20
CA PHE A 14 -13.09 14.83 -1.05
C PHE A 14 -14.37 15.52 -0.54
N SER A 15 -14.47 15.77 0.77
CA SER A 15 -15.53 16.55 1.41
C SER A 15 -15.60 18.01 0.94
N ASP A 16 -14.50 18.54 0.43
CA ASP A 16 -14.39 19.95 0.04
C ASP A 16 -14.74 20.16 -1.44
N ILE A 17 -15.03 19.06 -2.17
CA ILE A 17 -15.38 19.08 -3.58
C ILE A 17 -16.91 19.06 -3.73
N PHE A 18 -17.50 20.25 -3.79
CA PHE A 18 -18.95 20.42 -3.93
C PHE A 18 -19.47 20.12 -5.34
N SER A 19 -18.66 20.41 -6.36
CA SER A 19 -18.97 20.17 -7.78
C SER A 19 -17.81 19.44 -8.44
N PRO A 20 -17.88 18.10 -8.56
CA PRO A 20 -16.88 17.29 -9.27
C PRO A 20 -16.50 17.84 -10.63
N LYS A 21 -17.47 18.24 -11.46
CA LYS A 21 -17.22 18.80 -12.80
C LYS A 21 -16.42 20.10 -12.77
N GLU A 22 -16.81 21.05 -11.91
CA GLU A 22 -16.08 22.32 -11.78
C GLU A 22 -14.68 22.09 -11.24
N TYR A 23 -14.53 21.17 -10.27
CA TYR A 23 -13.24 20.82 -9.70
C TYR A 23 -12.30 20.20 -10.74
N VAL A 24 -12.81 19.27 -11.55
CA VAL A 24 -12.06 18.68 -12.68
C VAL A 24 -11.63 19.75 -13.66
N LYS A 25 -12.54 20.64 -14.07
CA LYS A 25 -12.23 21.74 -15.02
C LYS A 25 -11.19 22.71 -14.44
N LYS A 26 -11.35 23.12 -13.18
CA LYS A 26 -10.46 24.07 -12.49
C LYS A 26 -9.04 23.52 -12.33
N ASN A 27 -8.91 22.22 -12.07
CA ASN A 27 -7.62 21.58 -11.81
C ASN A 27 -7.05 20.84 -13.03
N ASN A 28 -7.71 20.91 -14.19
CA ASN A 28 -7.30 20.24 -15.42
C ASN A 28 -7.03 18.73 -15.23
N ILE A 29 -7.97 18.06 -14.56
CA ILE A 29 -7.87 16.62 -14.25
C ILE A 29 -8.33 15.82 -15.47
N SER A 30 -7.54 14.82 -15.86
CA SER A 30 -7.83 13.97 -17.02
C SER A 30 -8.12 12.51 -16.66
N LEU A 31 -7.78 12.08 -15.45
CA LEU A 31 -7.92 10.70 -15.00
C LEU A 31 -8.03 10.64 -13.48
N LEU A 32 -8.76 9.64 -12.97
CA LEU A 32 -8.87 9.30 -11.56
C LEU A 32 -8.03 8.06 -11.28
N HIS A 33 -7.17 8.09 -10.26
CA HIS A 33 -6.44 6.91 -9.80
C HIS A 33 -6.74 6.63 -8.33
N ALA A 34 -7.47 5.55 -8.07
CA ALA A 34 -7.72 5.05 -6.73
C ALA A 34 -6.61 4.08 -6.30
N HIS A 35 -6.07 4.28 -5.10
CA HIS A 35 -5.21 3.29 -4.45
C HIS A 35 -6.06 2.46 -3.48
N HIS A 36 -6.26 1.17 -3.78
CA HIS A 36 -7.18 0.22 -3.13
C HIS A 36 -8.58 0.15 -3.76
N GLY A 37 -9.14 -1.07 -3.79
CA GLY A 37 -10.46 -1.37 -4.37
C GLY A 37 -11.58 -0.60 -3.67
N GLN A 38 -11.48 -0.45 -2.34
CA GLN A 38 -12.44 0.34 -1.55
C GLN A 38 -12.50 1.81 -1.98
N LEU A 39 -11.37 2.42 -2.32
CA LEU A 39 -11.34 3.78 -2.84
C LEU A 39 -11.83 3.85 -4.29
N GLY A 40 -11.57 2.82 -5.09
CA GLY A 40 -12.13 2.72 -6.45
C GLY A 40 -13.65 2.73 -6.43
N MET A 41 -14.25 1.90 -5.58
CA MET A 41 -15.71 1.85 -5.38
C MET A 41 -16.26 3.19 -4.90
N LEU A 42 -15.54 3.85 -3.97
CA LEU A 42 -15.93 5.17 -3.45
C LEU A 42 -15.92 6.27 -4.53
N LEU A 43 -15.02 6.16 -5.52
CA LEU A 43 -14.90 7.14 -6.60
C LEU A 43 -15.89 6.93 -7.76
N LEU A 44 -16.67 5.84 -7.77
CA LEU A 44 -17.63 5.57 -8.85
C LEU A 44 -18.64 6.71 -9.09
N PRO A 45 -19.27 7.34 -8.08
CA PRO A 45 -20.16 8.48 -8.31
C PRO A 45 -19.43 9.68 -8.94
N PHE A 46 -18.21 9.96 -8.48
CA PHE A 46 -17.38 11.04 -9.04
C PHE A 46 -17.03 10.77 -10.50
N LYS A 47 -16.66 9.53 -10.81
CA LYS A 47 -16.40 9.05 -12.17
C LYS A 47 -17.65 9.22 -13.05
N ILE A 48 -18.81 8.74 -12.61
CA ILE A 48 -20.08 8.85 -13.36
C ILE A 48 -20.41 10.32 -13.64
N GLU A 49 -20.25 11.19 -12.65
CA GLU A 49 -20.56 12.62 -12.82
C GLU A 49 -19.59 13.32 -13.78
N THR A 50 -18.30 12.99 -13.72
CA THR A 50 -17.25 13.68 -14.49
C THR A 50 -16.92 13.03 -15.83
N ASN A 51 -17.37 11.79 -16.05
CA ASN A 51 -17.03 10.94 -17.19
C ASN A 51 -15.52 10.76 -17.40
N LEU A 52 -14.73 10.83 -16.32
CA LEU A 52 -13.29 10.58 -16.36
C LEU A 52 -12.98 9.07 -16.30
N PRO A 53 -11.88 8.63 -16.92
CA PRO A 53 -11.38 7.28 -16.70
C PRO A 53 -10.96 7.08 -15.24
N LEU A 54 -11.32 5.93 -14.67
CA LEU A 54 -10.98 5.48 -13.33
C LEU A 54 -10.07 4.27 -13.42
N VAL A 55 -8.87 4.45 -12.88
CA VAL A 55 -7.89 3.40 -12.66
C VAL A 55 -7.88 3.04 -11.18
N THR A 56 -7.73 1.75 -10.87
CA THR A 56 -7.63 1.29 -9.48
C THR A 56 -6.41 0.40 -9.26
N SER A 57 -5.51 0.79 -8.36
CA SER A 57 -4.45 -0.10 -7.87
C SER A 57 -4.97 -1.10 -6.86
N ILE A 58 -4.63 -2.37 -7.05
CA ILE A 58 -5.08 -3.51 -6.25
C ILE A 58 -3.91 -4.06 -5.43
N ARG A 59 -4.07 -4.13 -4.10
CA ARG A 59 -3.09 -4.68 -3.16
C ARG A 59 -3.61 -6.00 -2.57
N GLY A 60 -2.80 -6.69 -1.76
CA GLY A 60 -3.15 -8.02 -1.22
C GLY A 60 -4.53 -8.10 -0.58
N ARG A 61 -4.89 -7.14 0.28
CA ARG A 61 -6.21 -7.10 0.93
C ARG A 61 -7.37 -6.90 -0.05
N ASP A 62 -7.12 -6.25 -1.19
CA ASP A 62 -8.15 -5.95 -2.19
C ASP A 62 -8.52 -7.20 -3.02
N ALA A 63 -7.66 -8.22 -3.05
CA ALA A 63 -7.91 -9.46 -3.79
C ALA A 63 -8.38 -10.61 -2.89
N THR A 64 -8.72 -10.34 -1.62
CA THR A 64 -9.27 -11.33 -0.68
C THR A 64 -10.57 -10.84 -0.05
N LEU A 65 -11.41 -11.79 0.39
CA LEU A 65 -12.63 -11.51 1.14
C LEU A 65 -12.38 -11.40 2.65
N ALA A 66 -11.16 -11.66 3.10
CA ALA A 66 -10.75 -11.57 4.50
C ALA A 66 -11.03 -10.18 5.09
N ASN A 67 -11.81 -10.14 6.17
CA ASN A 67 -12.17 -8.90 6.88
C ASN A 67 -12.75 -7.81 5.96
N GLN A 68 -13.47 -8.20 4.90
CA GLN A 68 -14.17 -7.30 4.00
C GLN A 68 -15.64 -7.15 4.43
N PRO A 69 -16.28 -5.99 4.13
CA PRO A 69 -17.70 -5.81 4.41
C PRO A 69 -18.56 -6.78 3.57
N ILE A 70 -19.75 -7.08 4.07
CA ILE A 70 -20.77 -7.81 3.30
C ILE A 70 -21.02 -7.06 1.99
N GLY A 71 -21.10 -7.81 0.87
CA GLY A 71 -21.30 -7.22 -0.45
C GLY A 71 -20.02 -6.75 -1.14
N TYR A 72 -18.83 -6.99 -0.55
CA TYR A 72 -17.57 -6.49 -1.12
C TYR A 72 -17.31 -7.03 -2.54
N LEU A 73 -17.56 -8.32 -2.78
CA LEU A 73 -17.35 -8.93 -4.09
C LEU A 73 -18.29 -8.34 -5.15
N GLU A 74 -19.55 -8.11 -4.79
CA GLU A 74 -20.56 -7.49 -5.65
C GLU A 74 -20.16 -6.05 -5.98
N ASN A 75 -19.70 -5.28 -4.99
CA ASN A 75 -19.22 -3.92 -5.21
C ASN A 75 -17.92 -3.91 -6.05
N MET A 76 -17.05 -4.90 -5.90
CA MET A 76 -15.87 -5.08 -6.76
C MET A 76 -16.28 -5.38 -8.21
N LYS A 77 -17.32 -6.19 -8.44
CA LYS A 77 -17.88 -6.42 -9.78
C LYS A 77 -18.45 -5.15 -10.40
N MET A 78 -19.15 -4.32 -9.62
CA MET A 78 -19.58 -2.99 -10.08
C MET A 78 -18.38 -2.11 -10.46
N LEU A 79 -17.31 -2.16 -9.66
CA LEU A 79 -16.08 -1.46 -9.99
C LEU A 79 -15.46 -2.01 -11.28
N PHE A 80 -15.42 -3.33 -11.50
CA PHE A 80 -14.90 -3.93 -12.74
C PHE A 80 -15.67 -3.52 -13.99
N ASP A 81 -16.99 -3.43 -13.88
CA ASP A 81 -17.87 -2.97 -14.95
C ASP A 81 -17.55 -1.52 -15.34
N GLN A 82 -17.48 -0.64 -14.33
CA GLN A 82 -17.38 0.81 -14.54
C GLN A 82 -15.95 1.34 -14.64
N GLY A 83 -14.94 0.64 -14.11
CA GLY A 83 -13.54 1.05 -14.16
C GLY A 83 -12.87 0.71 -15.49
N GLU A 84 -11.88 1.50 -15.89
CA GLU A 84 -11.16 1.34 -17.17
C GLU A 84 -9.96 0.42 -17.05
N ARG A 85 -9.22 0.51 -15.93
CA ARG A 85 -8.01 -0.29 -15.68
C ARG A 85 -7.82 -0.66 -14.22
N PHE A 86 -7.21 -1.82 -14.01
CA PHE A 86 -6.85 -2.36 -12.70
C PHE A 86 -5.37 -2.69 -12.66
N PHE A 87 -4.69 -2.19 -11.64
CA PHE A 87 -3.24 -2.35 -11.44
C PHE A 87 -2.96 -3.25 -10.23
N PRO A 88 -3.13 -4.58 -10.34
CA PRO A 88 -2.66 -5.52 -9.33
C PRO A 88 -1.14 -5.52 -9.25
N VAL A 89 -0.62 -5.67 -8.02
CA VAL A 89 0.84 -5.58 -7.77
C VAL A 89 1.64 -6.85 -8.08
N CYS A 90 0.98 -7.89 -8.57
CA CYS A 90 1.59 -9.13 -9.07
C CYS A 90 0.55 -9.94 -9.87
N GLN A 91 1.01 -10.92 -10.66
CA GLN A 91 0.15 -11.78 -11.47
C GLN A 91 -0.82 -12.60 -10.62
N TYR A 92 -0.36 -13.11 -9.46
CA TYR A 92 -1.26 -13.86 -8.56
C TYR A 92 -2.52 -13.06 -8.18
N LEU A 93 -2.40 -11.74 -7.92
CA LEU A 93 -3.57 -10.91 -7.62
C LEU A 93 -4.40 -10.63 -8.88
N ALA A 94 -3.76 -10.50 -10.06
CA ALA A 94 -4.47 -10.37 -11.33
C ALA A 94 -5.39 -11.57 -11.58
N ASP A 95 -4.87 -12.78 -11.41
CA ASP A 95 -5.62 -14.02 -11.63
C ASP A 95 -6.83 -14.11 -10.70
N ARG A 96 -6.71 -13.64 -9.45
CA ARG A 96 -7.84 -13.56 -8.51
C ARG A 96 -8.91 -12.57 -8.96
N LEU A 97 -8.53 -11.40 -9.49
CA LEU A 97 -9.51 -10.46 -10.05
C LEU A 97 -10.23 -11.05 -11.25
N ILE A 98 -9.52 -11.76 -12.14
CA ILE A 98 -10.12 -12.46 -13.28
C ILE A 98 -11.12 -13.50 -12.79
N ALA A 99 -10.75 -14.31 -11.79
CA ALA A 99 -11.65 -15.27 -11.17
C ALA A 99 -12.89 -14.62 -10.54
N TRP A 100 -12.79 -13.35 -10.10
CA TRP A 100 -13.92 -12.56 -9.59
C TRP A 100 -14.77 -11.90 -10.69
N GLY A 101 -14.39 -12.04 -11.96
CA GLY A 101 -15.11 -11.52 -13.13
C GLY A 101 -14.57 -10.21 -13.69
N CYS A 102 -13.35 -9.79 -13.32
CA CYS A 102 -12.70 -8.66 -13.97
C CYS A 102 -12.25 -9.05 -15.39
N PRO A 103 -12.62 -8.29 -16.44
CA PRO A 103 -12.19 -8.58 -17.80
C PRO A 103 -10.65 -8.51 -17.93
N PRO A 104 -9.97 -9.55 -18.47
CA PRO A 104 -8.51 -9.60 -18.55
C PRO A 104 -7.88 -8.39 -19.27
N GLU A 105 -8.53 -7.85 -20.28
CA GLU A 105 -8.06 -6.70 -21.06
C GLU A 105 -8.00 -5.39 -20.25
N LYS A 106 -8.74 -5.31 -19.13
CA LYS A 106 -8.70 -4.17 -18.20
C LYS A 106 -7.56 -4.31 -17.17
N ILE A 107 -6.90 -5.46 -17.09
CA ILE A 107 -5.85 -5.69 -16.10
C ILE A 107 -4.48 -5.35 -16.69
N ARG A 108 -3.67 -4.65 -15.90
CA ARG A 108 -2.24 -4.44 -16.16
C ARG A 108 -1.48 -4.67 -14.86
N VAL A 109 -0.66 -5.72 -14.79
CA VAL A 109 0.19 -5.94 -13.61
C VAL A 109 1.19 -4.79 -13.50
N LEU A 110 1.18 -4.12 -12.34
CA LEU A 110 2.08 -3.00 -12.03
C LEU A 110 2.76 -3.28 -10.70
N TYR A 111 4.01 -3.70 -10.77
CA TYR A 111 4.78 -4.07 -9.59
C TYR A 111 5.11 -2.83 -8.74
N GLY A 112 5.24 -3.03 -7.42
CA GLY A 112 5.81 -1.98 -6.57
C GLY A 112 7.30 -1.81 -6.86
N GLY A 113 7.75 -0.59 -7.14
CA GLY A 113 9.16 -0.31 -7.42
C GLY A 113 10.01 0.00 -6.19
N VAL A 114 11.33 -0.22 -6.30
CA VAL A 114 12.36 0.14 -5.32
C VAL A 114 13.20 1.31 -5.85
N ASP A 115 13.42 2.33 -5.01
CA ASP A 115 14.31 3.45 -5.34
C ASP A 115 15.78 3.03 -5.20
N LEU A 116 16.41 2.71 -6.32
CA LEU A 116 17.78 2.20 -6.36
C LEU A 116 18.82 3.20 -5.85
N ASN A 117 18.52 4.50 -5.83
CA ASN A 117 19.42 5.52 -5.26
C ASN A 117 19.47 5.42 -3.73
N GLN A 118 18.36 4.98 -3.11
CA GLN A 118 18.27 4.76 -1.67
C GLN A 118 18.78 3.38 -1.27
N TYR A 119 18.62 2.38 -2.14
CA TYR A 119 18.99 0.99 -1.87
C TYR A 119 20.16 0.58 -2.77
N ASN A 120 21.33 1.14 -2.49
CA ASN A 120 22.56 0.83 -3.24
C ASN A 120 23.07 -0.56 -2.88
N TYR A 121 23.41 -1.35 -3.89
CA TYR A 121 23.98 -2.68 -3.70
C TYR A 121 25.30 -2.58 -2.93
N GLN A 122 25.46 -3.43 -1.91
CA GLN A 122 26.72 -3.56 -1.18
C GLN A 122 27.26 -4.97 -1.34
N THR A 123 28.57 -5.07 -1.55
CA THR A 123 29.22 -6.38 -1.61
C THR A 123 29.24 -6.99 -0.21
N LEU A 124 28.92 -8.28 -0.12
CA LEU A 124 28.97 -9.03 1.12
C LEU A 124 30.41 -9.05 1.65
N GLN A 125 30.65 -8.34 2.75
CA GLN A 125 31.90 -8.39 3.51
C GLN A 125 31.60 -8.58 4.99
N LYS A 126 31.15 -9.80 5.33
CA LYS A 126 30.91 -10.17 6.73
C LYS A 126 31.38 -11.59 6.98
N GLU A 127 32.61 -11.70 7.44
CA GLU A 127 33.16 -12.97 7.88
C GLU A 127 32.61 -13.33 9.26
N GLY A 128 32.03 -14.53 9.37
CA GLY A 128 31.67 -15.13 10.66
C GLY A 128 30.38 -14.66 11.35
N SER A 129 29.69 -13.59 10.91
CA SER A 129 28.39 -13.18 11.46
C SER A 129 27.23 -13.98 10.87
N GLN A 130 26.20 -14.29 11.65
CA GLN A 130 25.04 -15.12 11.26
C GLN A 130 23.72 -14.43 11.64
N ASN A 131 23.58 -13.16 11.28
CA ASN A 131 22.45 -12.31 11.62
C ASN A 131 21.30 -12.48 10.63
N ILE A 132 20.21 -13.09 11.09
CA ILE A 132 18.96 -13.25 10.34
C ILE A 132 18.04 -12.08 10.69
N LEU A 133 17.56 -11.37 9.67
CA LEU A 133 16.64 -10.26 9.81
C LEU A 133 15.29 -10.57 9.17
N SER A 134 14.21 -10.19 9.83
CA SER A 134 12.87 -10.16 9.26
C SER A 134 12.20 -8.84 9.57
N VAL A 135 11.64 -8.17 8.56
CA VAL A 135 10.98 -6.87 8.71
C VAL A 135 9.56 -6.94 8.17
N GLY A 136 8.58 -6.58 9.01
CA GLY A 136 7.17 -6.64 8.65
C GLY A 136 6.23 -6.20 9.77
N ARG A 137 4.95 -6.03 9.45
CA ARG A 137 3.92 -5.87 10.49
C ARG A 137 3.78 -7.16 11.29
N LEU A 138 3.56 -7.08 12.59
CA LEU A 138 3.32 -8.25 13.44
C LEU A 138 1.86 -8.71 13.29
N VAL A 139 1.57 -9.29 12.12
CA VAL A 139 0.27 -9.87 11.73
C VAL A 139 0.49 -11.27 11.17
N GLU A 140 -0.54 -12.12 11.19
CA GLU A 140 -0.43 -13.55 10.92
C GLU A 140 0.26 -13.87 9.58
N LYS A 141 -0.18 -13.22 8.50
CA LYS A 141 0.35 -13.43 7.13
C LYS A 141 1.82 -13.13 6.94
N LYS A 142 2.50 -12.49 7.91
CA LYS A 142 3.96 -12.29 7.87
C LYS A 142 4.75 -13.48 8.38
N GLY A 143 4.08 -14.47 8.98
CA GLY A 143 4.67 -15.74 9.40
C GLY A 143 5.89 -15.64 10.31
N HIS A 144 6.02 -14.55 11.07
CA HIS A 144 7.12 -14.37 12.02
C HIS A 144 7.24 -15.54 13.02
N HIS A 145 6.11 -16.12 13.40
CA HIS A 145 6.06 -17.29 14.28
C HIS A 145 6.62 -18.56 13.63
N ILE A 146 6.46 -18.73 12.30
CA ILE A 146 7.06 -19.83 11.54
C ILE A 146 8.58 -19.66 11.50
N LEU A 147 9.05 -18.44 11.22
CA LEU A 147 10.48 -18.10 11.26
C LEU A 147 11.09 -18.34 12.64
N MET A 148 10.43 -17.94 13.73
CA MET A 148 10.95 -18.17 15.08
C MET A 148 11.09 -19.67 15.41
N LYS A 149 10.09 -20.48 15.02
CA LYS A 149 10.14 -21.94 15.19
C LYS A 149 11.24 -22.57 14.34
N ALA A 150 11.42 -22.12 13.10
CA ALA A 150 12.49 -22.58 12.21
C ALA A 150 13.87 -22.21 12.77
N PHE A 151 14.05 -20.96 13.19
CA PHE A 151 15.27 -20.48 13.84
C PHE A 151 15.62 -21.28 15.11
N LYS A 152 14.61 -21.70 15.90
CA LYS A 152 14.87 -22.55 17.07
C LYS A 152 15.52 -23.89 16.70
N LYS A 153 15.13 -24.49 15.57
CA LYS A 153 15.67 -25.80 15.13
C LYS A 153 17.15 -25.72 14.79
N ILE A 154 17.57 -24.64 14.14
CA ILE A 154 18.96 -24.47 13.67
C ILE A 154 19.92 -23.99 14.77
N GLN A 155 19.38 -23.43 15.87
CA GLN A 155 20.17 -22.75 16.91
C GLN A 155 21.24 -23.65 17.54
N GLY A 156 21.01 -24.97 17.62
CA GLY A 156 21.97 -25.92 18.17
C GLY A 156 23.22 -26.09 17.31
N GLU A 157 23.06 -26.12 15.98
CA GLU A 157 24.15 -26.25 15.01
C GLU A 157 24.82 -24.90 14.73
N PHE A 158 24.06 -23.80 14.81
CA PHE A 158 24.52 -22.44 14.54
C PHE A 158 24.46 -21.56 15.81
N PRO A 159 25.33 -21.76 16.81
CA PRO A 159 25.26 -21.04 18.09
C PRO A 159 25.55 -19.53 17.98
N LYS A 160 26.13 -19.08 16.87
CA LYS A 160 26.38 -17.65 16.58
C LYS A 160 25.20 -16.98 15.88
N ALA A 161 24.19 -17.75 15.44
CA ALA A 161 23.06 -17.21 14.72
C ALA A 161 22.20 -16.35 15.63
N THR A 162 21.77 -15.19 15.12
CA THR A 162 20.82 -14.32 15.80
C THR A 162 19.64 -14.03 14.90
N LEU A 163 18.46 -13.86 15.50
CA LEU A 163 17.23 -13.48 14.81
C LEU A 163 16.76 -12.12 15.32
N THR A 164 16.68 -11.14 14.42
CA THR A 164 16.06 -9.85 14.68
C THR A 164 14.77 -9.72 13.89
N ILE A 165 13.68 -9.38 14.59
CA ILE A 165 12.40 -9.03 13.97
C ILE A 165 12.14 -7.54 14.21
N ILE A 166 11.81 -6.81 13.15
CA ILE A 166 11.47 -5.37 13.22
C ILE A 166 10.02 -5.18 12.78
N GLY A 167 9.18 -4.67 13.68
CA GLY A 167 7.77 -4.53 13.38
C GLY A 167 6.90 -4.06 14.54
N ARG A 168 5.63 -3.77 14.23
CA ARG A 168 4.52 -3.60 15.18
C ARG A 168 3.26 -4.24 14.62
N GLY A 169 2.34 -4.63 15.50
CA GLY A 169 1.05 -5.20 15.12
C GLY A 169 0.39 -5.96 16.26
N GLU A 170 -0.79 -6.50 15.97
CA GLU A 170 -1.63 -7.21 16.94
C GLU A 170 -0.97 -8.45 17.55
N LEU A 171 0.01 -9.05 16.86
CA LEU A 171 0.74 -10.23 17.34
C LEU A 171 1.97 -9.89 18.21
N GLU A 172 2.17 -8.65 18.63
CA GLU A 172 3.36 -8.28 19.42
C GLU A 172 3.52 -9.11 20.70
N GLU A 173 2.47 -9.21 21.51
CA GLU A 173 2.50 -9.98 22.77
C GLU A 173 2.62 -11.48 22.52
N TYR A 174 2.02 -11.97 21.43
CA TYR A 174 2.18 -13.35 21.00
C TYR A 174 3.63 -13.67 20.64
N ILE A 175 4.30 -12.79 19.88
CA ILE A 175 5.71 -12.96 19.49
C ILE A 175 6.64 -12.93 20.71
N LYS A 176 6.42 -12.01 21.67
CA LYS A 176 7.19 -11.98 22.92
C LYS A 176 7.03 -13.28 23.71
N SER A 177 5.79 -13.74 23.87
CA SER A 177 5.47 -14.99 24.57
C SER A 177 6.09 -16.21 23.88
N LEU A 178 6.04 -16.26 22.55
CA LEU A 178 6.63 -17.34 21.76
C LEU A 178 8.16 -17.39 21.90
N ALA A 179 8.83 -16.24 21.98
CA ALA A 179 10.28 -16.18 22.18
C ALA A 179 10.70 -16.80 23.53
N ILE A 180 9.91 -16.57 24.58
CA ILE A 180 10.08 -17.19 25.91
C ILE A 180 9.82 -18.69 25.82
N GLN A 181 8.70 -19.10 25.22
CA GLN A 181 8.34 -20.51 25.07
C GLN A 181 9.39 -21.32 24.30
N LEU A 182 9.98 -20.73 23.26
CA LEU A 182 11.04 -21.37 22.46
C LEU A 182 12.42 -21.29 23.12
N ASN A 183 12.56 -20.61 24.26
CA ASN A 183 13.85 -20.36 24.92
C ASN A 183 14.89 -19.78 23.95
N LEU A 184 14.55 -18.68 23.25
CA LEU A 184 15.45 -18.04 22.28
C LEU A 184 16.55 -17.19 22.94
N GLY A 185 16.29 -16.70 24.17
CA GLY A 185 17.26 -15.94 24.96
C GLY A 185 17.85 -14.74 24.20
N ASN A 186 19.17 -14.53 24.37
CA ASN A 186 19.89 -13.40 23.75
C ASN A 186 20.06 -13.52 22.23
N ALA A 187 19.75 -14.68 21.65
CA ALA A 187 19.83 -14.87 20.20
C ALA A 187 18.65 -14.23 19.47
N PHE A 188 17.59 -13.82 20.17
CA PHE A 188 16.43 -13.16 19.58
C PHE A 188 16.28 -11.71 20.03
N ARG A 189 15.94 -10.83 19.08
CA ARG A 189 15.61 -9.42 19.33
C ARG A 189 14.33 -9.04 18.61
N LEU A 190 13.38 -8.48 19.35
CA LEU A 190 12.23 -7.80 18.78
C LEU A 190 12.46 -6.29 18.87
N LEU A 191 12.63 -5.65 17.72
CA LEU A 191 12.67 -4.20 17.62
C LEU A 191 11.29 -3.68 17.22
N ASN A 192 10.90 -2.58 17.86
CA ASN A 192 9.72 -1.82 17.49
C ASN A 192 9.83 -1.25 16.06
N HIS A 193 8.77 -0.61 15.59
CA HIS A 193 8.80 0.12 14.32
C HIS A 193 9.97 1.13 14.30
N LEU A 194 10.84 1.00 13.29
CA LEU A 194 11.94 1.91 13.02
C LEU A 194 11.65 2.79 11.79
N PRO A 195 12.21 4.01 11.75
CA PRO A 195 12.31 4.80 10.53
C PRO A 195 12.93 4.01 9.36
N LYS A 196 12.52 4.34 8.13
CA LYS A 196 12.89 3.60 6.92
C LYS A 196 14.41 3.52 6.69
N ASP A 197 15.12 4.59 6.97
CA ASP A 197 16.57 4.67 6.90
C ASP A 197 17.27 3.75 7.90
N GLN A 198 16.77 3.64 9.13
CA GLN A 198 17.26 2.69 10.13
C GLN A 198 16.91 1.24 9.77
N VAL A 199 15.71 0.98 9.22
CA VAL A 199 15.37 -0.36 8.68
C VAL A 199 16.36 -0.76 7.59
N ARG A 200 16.67 0.15 6.67
CA ARG A 200 17.65 -0.07 5.62
C ARG A 200 19.03 -0.36 6.20
N GLU A 201 19.48 0.37 7.23
CA GLU A 201 20.74 0.09 7.92
C GLU A 201 20.76 -1.31 8.56
N GLN A 202 19.70 -1.69 9.27
CA GLN A 202 19.57 -3.04 9.84
C GLN A 202 19.62 -4.12 8.75
N MET A 203 18.97 -3.87 7.62
CA MET A 203 18.97 -4.76 6.46
C MET A 203 20.35 -4.89 5.83
N THR A 204 21.03 -3.77 5.59
CA THR A 204 22.44 -3.75 5.15
C THR A 204 23.34 -4.55 6.10
N ASN A 205 23.05 -4.50 7.41
CA ASN A 205 23.82 -5.19 8.45
C ASN A 205 23.40 -6.66 8.67
N ALA A 206 22.32 -7.14 8.07
CA ALA A 206 21.93 -8.54 8.09
C ALA A 206 22.84 -9.43 7.22
N ASP A 207 22.95 -10.71 7.58
CA ASP A 207 23.59 -11.75 6.76
C ASP A 207 22.57 -12.48 5.90
N ILE A 208 21.35 -12.67 6.42
CA ILE A 208 20.22 -13.26 5.71
C ILE A 208 18.99 -12.41 6.01
N PHE A 209 18.22 -12.08 4.98
CA PHE A 209 16.87 -11.53 5.14
C PHE A 209 15.83 -12.63 4.90
N CYS A 210 14.90 -12.80 5.83
CA CYS A 210 13.84 -13.79 5.74
C CYS A 210 12.45 -13.12 5.71
N ALA A 211 11.64 -13.46 4.72
CA ALA A 211 10.20 -13.16 4.68
C ALA A 211 9.40 -14.45 4.62
N ALA A 212 8.87 -14.90 5.75
CA ALA A 212 8.14 -16.17 5.87
C ALA A 212 6.63 -16.01 5.63
N SER A 213 6.24 -15.27 4.59
CA SER A 213 4.85 -14.91 4.32
C SER A 213 3.96 -16.15 4.10
N LEU A 214 2.69 -16.04 4.45
CA LEU A 214 1.71 -17.13 4.34
C LEU A 214 0.29 -16.57 4.17
N GLU A 215 -0.65 -17.40 3.72
CA GLU A 215 -2.07 -17.07 3.82
C GLU A 215 -2.54 -17.15 5.27
N ALA A 216 -3.04 -16.04 5.82
CA ALA A 216 -3.55 -16.00 7.18
C ALA A 216 -4.83 -16.84 7.32
N SER A 217 -5.17 -17.25 8.54
CA SER A 217 -6.37 -18.02 8.88
C SER A 217 -7.70 -17.42 8.37
N ASN A 218 -7.75 -16.10 8.19
CA ASN A 218 -8.92 -15.39 7.64
C ASN A 218 -8.91 -15.25 6.11
N GLY A 219 -7.91 -15.81 5.42
CA GLY A 219 -7.67 -15.71 3.98
C GLY A 219 -6.93 -14.44 3.56
N ASP A 220 -6.40 -13.63 4.49
CA ASP A 220 -5.61 -12.44 4.15
C ASP A 220 -4.24 -12.84 3.64
N ILE A 221 -3.88 -12.29 2.49
CA ILE A 221 -2.64 -12.58 1.78
C ILE A 221 -1.86 -11.29 1.59
N GLU A 222 -0.58 -11.41 1.24
CA GLU A 222 0.15 -10.30 0.66
C GLU A 222 0.43 -10.49 -0.83
N GLY A 223 0.83 -9.41 -1.50
CA GLY A 223 1.41 -9.54 -2.83
C GLY A 223 2.90 -9.87 -2.70
N ILE A 224 3.74 -9.08 -3.35
CA ILE A 224 5.18 -9.14 -3.15
C ILE A 224 5.58 -8.23 -1.97
N PRO A 225 6.23 -8.75 -0.91
CA PRO A 225 6.71 -7.92 0.19
C PRO A 225 7.70 -6.85 -0.30
N ASN A 226 7.47 -5.59 0.06
CA ASN A 226 8.43 -4.52 -0.29
C ASN A 226 9.79 -4.73 0.38
N THR A 227 9.81 -5.17 1.64
CA THR A 227 11.04 -5.43 2.39
C THR A 227 11.90 -6.53 1.74
N LEU A 228 11.28 -7.49 1.05
CA LEU A 228 11.99 -8.52 0.29
C LEU A 228 12.69 -7.93 -0.94
N LYS A 229 12.00 -7.07 -1.71
CA LYS A 229 12.62 -6.35 -2.84
C LYS A 229 13.74 -5.40 -2.39
N GLU A 230 13.55 -4.74 -1.26
CA GLU A 230 14.55 -3.86 -0.65
C GLU A 230 15.80 -4.64 -0.24
N ALA A 231 15.66 -5.82 0.37
CA ALA A 231 16.77 -6.69 0.73
C ALA A 231 17.55 -7.17 -0.50
N MET A 232 16.83 -7.60 -1.55
CA MET A 232 17.42 -7.98 -2.83
C MET A 232 18.17 -6.80 -3.48
N ALA A 233 17.63 -5.58 -3.38
CA ALA A 233 18.28 -4.39 -3.93
C ALA A 233 19.58 -4.03 -3.21
N LEU A 234 19.66 -4.23 -1.90
CA LEU A 234 20.86 -4.00 -1.09
C LEU A 234 21.94 -5.07 -1.28
N GLY A 235 21.60 -6.21 -1.90
CA GLY A 235 22.51 -7.33 -2.04
C GLY A 235 22.55 -8.23 -0.81
N VAL A 236 21.45 -8.30 -0.04
CA VAL A 236 21.31 -9.21 1.10
C VAL A 236 20.78 -10.56 0.61
N PRO A 237 21.39 -11.70 0.98
CA PRO A 237 20.86 -13.03 0.68
C PRO A 237 19.45 -13.17 1.25
N VAL A 238 18.51 -13.62 0.40
CA VAL A 238 17.10 -13.73 0.78
C VAL A 238 16.63 -15.18 0.82
N ILE A 239 15.83 -15.48 1.84
CA ILE A 239 14.98 -16.67 1.92
C ILE A 239 13.53 -16.24 2.09
N SER A 240 12.62 -16.88 1.38
CA SER A 240 11.21 -16.58 1.45
C SER A 240 10.35 -17.80 1.16
N THR A 241 9.04 -17.62 1.17
CA THR A 241 8.07 -18.68 0.93
C THR A 241 7.54 -18.64 -0.50
N ASN A 242 7.09 -19.78 -0.99
CA ASN A 242 6.34 -19.93 -2.23
C ASN A 242 4.90 -19.41 -2.05
N HIS A 243 4.75 -18.11 -1.74
CA HIS A 243 3.49 -17.45 -1.42
C HIS A 243 3.12 -16.40 -2.47
N ALA A 244 1.88 -16.42 -2.95
CA ALA A 244 1.28 -15.39 -3.80
C ALA A 244 2.23 -14.91 -4.92
N GLY A 245 2.61 -13.63 -4.93
CA GLY A 245 3.48 -13.05 -5.96
C GLY A 245 4.99 -13.25 -5.73
N ILE A 246 5.43 -13.84 -4.61
CA ILE A 246 6.86 -14.02 -4.30
C ILE A 246 7.62 -14.82 -5.37
N PRO A 247 7.05 -15.88 -5.98
CA PRO A 247 7.71 -16.61 -7.08
C PRO A 247 7.91 -15.80 -8.36
N GLU A 248 7.23 -14.67 -8.52
CA GLU A 248 7.48 -13.74 -9.64
C GLU A 248 8.78 -12.93 -9.42
N LEU A 249 9.13 -12.73 -8.15
CA LEU A 249 10.32 -12.01 -7.71
C LEU A 249 11.54 -12.94 -7.60
N ILE A 250 11.38 -14.13 -7.01
CA ILE A 250 12.47 -15.07 -6.72
C ILE A 250 12.23 -16.39 -7.47
N THR A 251 13.21 -16.82 -8.27
CA THR A 251 13.31 -18.22 -8.69
C THR A 251 14.17 -18.96 -7.67
N ASN A 252 13.68 -20.11 -7.18
CA ASN A 252 14.38 -20.88 -6.16
C ASN A 252 15.80 -21.24 -6.62
N ASN A 253 16.77 -21.12 -5.71
CA ASN A 253 18.19 -21.34 -5.93
C ASN A 253 18.84 -20.48 -7.03
N LYS A 254 18.26 -19.30 -7.30
CA LYS A 254 18.82 -18.36 -8.27
C LYS A 254 18.94 -16.96 -7.69
N GLU A 255 17.81 -16.30 -7.37
CA GLU A 255 17.82 -15.00 -6.70
C GLU A 255 17.75 -15.13 -5.16
N GLY A 256 17.46 -16.34 -4.67
CA GLY A 256 17.31 -16.67 -3.27
C GLY A 256 16.74 -18.07 -3.08
N VAL A 257 16.41 -18.43 -1.84
CA VAL A 257 15.79 -19.72 -1.51
C VAL A 257 14.29 -19.54 -1.30
N LEU A 258 13.49 -20.43 -1.91
CA LEU A 258 12.06 -20.54 -1.67
C LEU A 258 11.73 -21.87 -1.00
N VAL A 259 10.89 -21.78 0.04
CA VAL A 259 10.36 -22.93 0.78
C VAL A 259 8.83 -22.90 0.74
N GLN A 260 8.15 -24.00 1.06
CA GLN A 260 6.69 -23.95 1.20
C GLN A 260 6.28 -23.06 2.38
N GLU A 261 5.20 -22.28 2.20
CA GLU A 261 4.62 -21.51 3.30
C GLU A 261 4.06 -22.42 4.39
N ASN A 262 4.01 -21.92 5.64
CA ASN A 262 3.58 -22.67 6.81
C ASN A 262 4.39 -23.96 7.11
N ASN A 263 5.54 -24.17 6.46
CA ASN A 263 6.43 -25.31 6.69
C ASN A 263 7.67 -24.89 7.51
N VAL A 264 7.64 -25.20 8.81
CA VAL A 264 8.74 -24.88 9.74
C VAL A 264 10.02 -25.65 9.38
N ASP A 265 9.89 -26.91 8.98
CA ASP A 265 11.03 -27.78 8.66
C ASP A 265 11.73 -27.33 7.39
N GLU A 266 10.99 -27.07 6.31
CA GLU A 266 11.60 -26.55 5.09
C GLU A 266 12.25 -25.18 5.30
N LEU A 267 11.63 -24.29 6.09
CA LEU A 267 12.24 -23.01 6.41
C LEU A 267 13.53 -23.15 7.23
N ALA A 268 13.58 -24.09 8.18
CA ALA A 268 14.80 -24.40 8.92
C ALA A 268 15.89 -24.92 7.97
N ASN A 269 15.58 -25.91 7.14
CA ASN A 269 16.51 -26.46 6.15
C ASN A 269 17.02 -25.39 5.18
N GLY A 270 16.16 -24.45 4.76
CA GLY A 270 16.56 -23.34 3.91
C GLY A 270 17.51 -22.36 4.61
N LEU A 271 17.30 -22.09 5.91
CA LEU A 271 18.23 -21.28 6.72
C LEU A 271 19.58 -22.00 6.88
N GLU A 272 19.59 -23.29 7.22
CA GLU A 272 20.81 -24.10 7.34
C GLU A 272 21.57 -24.14 6.01
N PHE A 273 20.88 -24.39 4.91
CA PHE A 273 21.46 -24.37 3.56
C PHE A 273 22.14 -23.04 3.28
N MET A 274 21.47 -21.91 3.55
CA MET A 274 22.06 -20.59 3.31
C MET A 274 23.26 -20.34 4.22
N LEU A 275 23.23 -20.76 5.48
CA LEU A 275 24.34 -20.58 6.42
C LEU A 275 25.57 -21.44 6.07
N ASN A 276 25.35 -22.65 5.55
CA ASN A 276 26.40 -23.58 5.14
C ASN A 276 27.02 -23.25 3.76
N ASN A 277 26.29 -22.60 2.86
CA ASN A 277 26.72 -22.34 1.48
C ASN A 277 26.94 -20.84 1.21
N ARG A 278 27.80 -20.19 2.03
CA ARG A 278 28.11 -18.75 1.90
C ARG A 278 28.77 -18.37 0.60
N ASP A 279 29.53 -19.29 0.01
CA ASP A 279 30.20 -19.14 -1.28
C ASP A 279 29.19 -18.83 -2.40
N MET A 280 27.95 -19.33 -2.30
CA MET A 280 26.89 -19.08 -3.27
C MET A 280 26.28 -17.68 -3.16
N TRP A 281 26.38 -17.01 -2.00
CA TRP A 281 25.64 -15.78 -1.71
C TRP A 281 25.88 -14.68 -2.75
N LYS A 282 27.15 -14.51 -3.18
CA LYS A 282 27.49 -13.51 -4.19
C LYS A 282 26.75 -13.74 -5.51
N SER A 283 26.59 -14.99 -5.92
CA SER A 283 25.86 -15.32 -7.15
C SER A 283 24.37 -14.99 -7.01
N TYR A 284 23.78 -15.33 -5.87
CA TYR A 284 22.36 -15.08 -5.59
C TYR A 284 22.05 -13.59 -5.51
N THR A 285 22.87 -12.83 -4.80
CA THR A 285 22.61 -11.40 -4.58
C THR A 285 22.85 -10.57 -5.83
N LEU A 286 23.80 -10.94 -6.69
CA LEU A 286 23.95 -10.33 -8.02
C LEU A 286 22.75 -10.62 -8.93
N ALA A 287 22.26 -11.86 -8.94
CA ALA A 287 21.06 -12.22 -9.71
C ALA A 287 19.82 -11.48 -9.18
N ALA A 288 19.65 -11.43 -7.85
CA ALA A 288 18.59 -10.70 -7.18
C ALA A 288 18.63 -9.20 -7.51
N ARG A 289 19.80 -8.57 -7.41
CA ARG A 289 20.00 -7.17 -7.76
C ARG A 289 19.61 -6.89 -9.21
N LYS A 290 20.09 -7.72 -10.14
CA LYS A 290 19.77 -7.60 -11.57
C LYS A 290 18.27 -7.71 -11.82
N LYS A 291 17.59 -8.65 -11.16
CA LYS A 291 16.12 -8.80 -11.24
C LYS A 291 15.41 -7.53 -10.76
N ILE A 292 15.85 -6.92 -9.66
CA ILE A 292 15.28 -5.65 -9.19
C ILE A 292 15.48 -4.54 -10.22
N GLU A 293 16.69 -4.38 -10.76
CA GLU A 293 17.02 -3.34 -11.73
C GLU A 293 16.23 -3.46 -13.05
N GLN A 294 15.91 -4.69 -13.45
CA GLN A 294 15.22 -4.96 -14.72
C GLN A 294 13.69 -4.93 -14.62
N SER A 295 13.13 -5.28 -13.46
CA SER A 295 11.68 -5.52 -13.35
C SER A 295 11.02 -4.80 -12.18
N PHE A 296 11.78 -4.33 -11.18
CA PHE A 296 11.22 -3.75 -9.96
C PHE A 296 11.85 -2.39 -9.60
N SER A 297 12.50 -1.71 -10.54
CA SER A 297 13.01 -0.37 -10.28
C SER A 297 11.87 0.64 -10.22
N LEU A 298 11.93 1.60 -9.29
CA LEU A 298 10.92 2.65 -9.16
C LEU A 298 10.74 3.43 -10.46
N VAL A 299 11.83 3.74 -11.15
CA VAL A 299 11.79 4.53 -12.39
C VAL A 299 11.05 3.77 -13.50
N GLN A 300 11.35 2.49 -13.71
CA GLN A 300 10.65 1.70 -14.73
C GLN A 300 9.18 1.49 -14.38
N GLN A 301 8.86 1.20 -13.11
CA GLN A 301 7.47 1.00 -12.69
C GLN A 301 6.65 2.30 -12.83
N LEU A 302 7.22 3.46 -12.53
CA LEU A 302 6.56 4.76 -12.77
C LEU A 302 6.40 5.06 -14.27
N GLN A 303 7.39 4.69 -15.10
CA GLN A 303 7.26 4.85 -16.55
C GLN A 303 6.14 3.96 -17.09
N GLN A 304 6.10 2.69 -16.70
CA GLN A 304 5.06 1.76 -17.09
C GLN A 304 3.66 2.24 -16.63
N GLN A 305 3.56 2.79 -15.42
CA GLN A 305 2.33 3.40 -14.92
C GLN A 305 1.89 4.59 -15.79
N ALA A 306 2.82 5.45 -16.20
CA ALA A 306 2.53 6.57 -17.08
C ALA A 306 2.06 6.10 -18.47
N ASP A 307 2.72 5.09 -19.04
CA ASP A 307 2.33 4.50 -20.32
C ASP A 307 0.90 3.93 -20.26
N PHE A 308 0.52 3.29 -19.14
CA PHE A 308 -0.85 2.82 -18.92
C PHE A 308 -1.88 3.94 -18.75
N TYR A 309 -1.48 5.14 -18.31
CA TYR A 309 -2.36 6.30 -18.35
C TYR A 309 -2.49 6.85 -19.76
N ASP A 310 -1.40 6.90 -20.51
CA ASP A 310 -1.39 7.37 -21.89
C ASP A 310 -2.27 6.48 -22.80
N GLU A 311 -2.40 5.18 -22.51
CA GLU A 311 -3.39 4.29 -23.15
C GLU A 311 -4.84 4.81 -23.05
N LEU A 312 -5.17 5.55 -21.97
CA LEU A 312 -6.53 6.00 -21.66
C LEU A 312 -6.80 7.44 -22.07
N VAL A 313 -5.83 8.33 -21.87
CA VAL A 313 -6.02 9.78 -22.08
C VAL A 313 -5.17 10.37 -23.21
N GLY A 314 -4.36 9.53 -23.87
CA GLY A 314 -3.36 9.96 -24.84
C GLY A 314 -2.10 10.54 -24.16
N PRO A 315 -1.00 10.71 -24.91
CA PRO A 315 0.25 11.20 -24.35
C PRO A 315 0.09 12.61 -23.79
N TYR A 316 0.73 12.88 -22.66
CA TYR A 316 0.73 14.22 -22.06
C TYR A 316 1.25 15.27 -23.06
N LYS A 317 0.33 16.07 -23.61
CA LYS A 317 0.67 17.23 -24.45
C LYS A 317 1.20 18.32 -23.53
N LYS A 318 2.53 18.38 -23.38
CA LYS A 318 3.23 19.43 -22.63
C LYS A 318 2.66 20.80 -23.02
N TYR A 319 2.13 21.54 -22.03
CA TYR A 319 1.78 22.95 -22.22
C TYR A 319 3.00 23.65 -22.83
N LYS A 320 2.82 24.33 -23.98
CA LYS A 320 3.84 25.23 -24.51
C LYS A 320 4.15 26.23 -23.40
N LYS A 321 5.44 26.33 -23.09
CA LYS A 321 6.00 27.18 -22.04
C LYS A 321 5.99 28.65 -22.51
N ASP A 322 4.83 29.16 -22.91
CA ASP A 322 4.66 30.58 -23.22
C ASP A 322 4.17 31.28 -21.96
N SER A 323 4.95 32.26 -21.49
CA SER A 323 4.78 33.07 -20.26
C SER A 323 5.09 32.40 -18.90
N ILE A 324 6.33 31.95 -18.71
CA ILE A 324 6.96 32.11 -17.38
C ILE A 324 7.94 33.26 -17.51
N LEU A 325 7.49 34.47 -17.17
CA LEU A 325 8.40 35.57 -16.86
C LEU A 325 9.38 35.07 -15.79
N PRO A 326 10.69 35.32 -15.92
CA PRO A 326 11.66 34.81 -14.97
C PRO A 326 11.32 35.30 -13.56
N ARG A 327 11.16 34.35 -12.63
CA ARG A 327 10.99 34.63 -11.19
C ARG A 327 12.13 35.54 -10.75
N LYS A 328 11.84 36.83 -10.51
CA LYS A 328 12.73 37.71 -9.75
C LYS A 328 12.95 37.06 -8.38
N LYS A 329 14.23 36.86 -8.02
CA LYS A 329 14.64 36.46 -6.67
C LYS A 329 14.03 37.46 -5.68
N ASN A 330 12.98 37.07 -4.96
CA ASN A 330 12.41 37.94 -3.94
C ASN A 330 13.31 37.93 -2.71
N LYS A 331 13.90 39.11 -2.50
CA LYS A 331 14.47 39.63 -1.26
C LYS A 331 13.43 39.53 -0.13
N LYS A 332 13.95 39.47 1.10
CA LYS A 332 13.24 39.45 2.40
C LYS A 332 11.99 40.35 2.40
N ILE A 333 10.87 39.79 2.88
CA ILE A 333 9.62 40.52 3.12
C ILE A 333 9.77 41.37 4.41
N PRO A 334 9.50 42.68 4.40
CA PRO A 334 9.45 43.51 5.61
C PRO A 334 8.16 43.32 6.41
N SER A 335 8.26 43.43 7.74
CA SER A 335 7.31 43.03 8.77
C SER A 335 6.02 43.86 8.93
N ASN A 336 5.59 44.67 7.96
CA ASN A 336 4.54 45.68 8.20
C ASN A 336 3.21 45.44 7.46
N TYR A 337 2.94 44.23 6.96
CA TYR A 337 1.73 43.95 6.15
C TYR A 337 0.51 43.42 6.94
N ILE A 338 0.59 43.29 8.28
CA ILE A 338 -0.50 42.72 9.09
C ILE A 338 -1.49 43.77 9.66
N GLN A 339 -1.25 45.07 9.51
CA GLN A 339 -2.09 46.10 10.17
C GLN A 339 -3.13 46.83 9.30
N GLN A 340 -3.38 46.44 8.04
CA GLN A 340 -4.30 47.20 7.16
C GLN A 340 -5.60 46.48 6.72
N LEU A 341 -5.99 45.38 7.36
CA LEU A 341 -7.23 44.66 7.01
C LEU A 341 -8.38 44.80 8.02
N GLN A 342 -8.33 45.76 8.95
CA GLN A 342 -9.37 45.92 9.99
C GLN A 342 -10.41 47.03 9.78
N HIS A 343 -10.41 47.78 8.68
CA HIS A 343 -11.46 48.78 8.44
C HIS A 343 -11.86 48.87 6.97
N GLN A 344 -13.05 48.36 6.62
CA GLN A 344 -14.05 49.04 5.78
C GLN A 344 -15.40 48.26 5.75
N PRO A 345 -16.55 48.95 5.56
CA PRO A 345 -17.88 48.48 5.93
C PRO A 345 -18.57 47.62 4.87
N ARG A 346 -19.60 46.87 5.32
CA ARG A 346 -20.53 46.09 4.49
C ARG A 346 -21.61 46.99 3.91
N ASP A 347 -21.81 46.91 2.60
CA ASP A 347 -23.02 47.41 1.95
C ASP A 347 -23.97 46.25 1.63
N GLU A 348 -25.23 46.47 1.98
CA GLU A 348 -26.41 45.63 1.72
C GLU A 348 -26.99 45.89 0.30
N GLU A 349 -27.99 45.08 -0.05
CA GLU A 349 -28.85 45.08 -1.26
C GLU A 349 -28.35 44.21 -2.43
N THR A 350 -29.16 43.40 -3.12
CA THR A 350 -30.62 43.29 -3.20
C THR A 350 -31.01 41.86 -3.62
N VAL A 351 -32.08 41.34 -3.01
CA VAL A 351 -32.69 40.04 -3.33
C VAL A 351 -33.55 40.16 -4.58
N VAL A 352 -33.27 39.37 -5.61
CA VAL A 352 -34.23 39.10 -6.71
C VAL A 352 -34.60 37.62 -6.70
N SER A 353 -35.89 37.37 -6.46
CA SER A 353 -36.53 36.07 -6.40
C SER A 353 -36.60 35.40 -7.78
N ARG A 354 -36.10 34.16 -7.87
CA ARG A 354 -36.46 33.21 -8.94
C ARG A 354 -36.81 31.86 -8.34
N LYS A 355 -37.82 31.24 -8.96
CA LYS A 355 -38.66 30.13 -8.50
C LYS A 355 -37.85 28.92 -7.97
N LYS A 356 -38.36 28.30 -6.89
CA LYS A 356 -37.87 27.02 -6.34
C LYS A 356 -38.17 25.87 -7.31
N ASP A 357 -37.23 25.56 -8.19
CA ASP A 357 -37.22 24.24 -8.83
C ASP A 357 -36.75 23.22 -7.80
N LYS A 358 -37.58 22.19 -7.54
CA LYS A 358 -37.24 21.10 -6.62
C LYS A 358 -36.02 20.36 -7.18
N GLU A 359 -34.97 20.31 -6.37
CA GLU A 359 -33.74 19.58 -6.68
C GLU A 359 -34.03 18.12 -7.05
N PRO A 360 -33.53 17.60 -8.19
CA PRO A 360 -33.76 16.23 -8.63
C PRO A 360 -33.41 15.20 -7.53
N GLN A 361 -34.27 14.20 -7.32
CA GLN A 361 -34.11 13.18 -6.27
C GLN A 361 -32.73 12.50 -6.28
N LYS A 362 -32.14 12.32 -7.48
CA LYS A 362 -30.78 11.79 -7.67
C LYS A 362 -29.71 12.69 -7.03
N ILE A 363 -29.80 14.01 -7.19
CA ILE A 363 -28.88 14.97 -6.57
C ILE A 363 -29.05 14.97 -5.05
N GLN A 364 -30.29 14.84 -4.56
CA GLN A 364 -30.55 14.72 -3.12
C GLN A 364 -29.96 13.44 -2.51
N ASN A 365 -30.00 12.32 -3.25
CA ASN A 365 -29.43 11.05 -2.82
C ASN A 365 -27.88 11.07 -2.81
N VAL A 366 -27.26 11.74 -3.79
CA VAL A 366 -25.80 11.98 -3.81
C VAL A 366 -25.37 12.84 -2.61
N LYS A 367 -26.06 13.94 -2.33
CA LYS A 367 -25.79 14.79 -1.16
C LYS A 367 -25.92 14.02 0.17
N LYS A 368 -26.92 13.14 0.28
CA LYS A 368 -27.09 12.28 1.46
C LYS A 368 -25.96 11.25 1.59
N ALA A 369 -25.52 10.64 0.51
CA ALA A 369 -24.37 9.73 0.52
C ALA A 369 -23.08 10.44 0.95
N LEU A 370 -22.81 11.63 0.40
CA LEU A 370 -21.66 12.47 0.76
C LEU A 370 -21.67 12.90 2.23
N ASN A 371 -22.83 13.25 2.79
CA ASN A 371 -22.96 13.57 4.21
C ASN A 371 -22.66 12.37 5.13
N TYR A 372 -23.07 11.15 4.74
CA TYR A 372 -22.72 9.96 5.51
C TYR A 372 -21.22 9.64 5.43
N ILE A 373 -20.58 9.90 4.28
CA ILE A 373 -19.12 9.77 4.11
C ILE A 373 -18.37 10.75 5.03
N HIS A 374 -18.83 12.00 5.12
CA HIS A 374 -18.25 13.00 6.01
C HIS A 374 -18.33 12.59 7.49
N GLN A 375 -19.45 11.99 7.91
CA GLN A 375 -19.61 11.47 9.27
C GLN A 375 -18.68 10.28 9.58
N LEU A 376 -18.30 9.47 8.58
CA LEU A 376 -17.37 8.35 8.74
C LEU A 376 -15.91 8.79 8.88
N GLN A 377 -15.56 9.97 8.36
CA GLN A 377 -14.21 10.55 8.43
C GLN A 377 -13.91 11.21 9.79
N HIS A 378 -14.94 11.59 10.54
CA HIS A 378 -14.81 12.28 11.83
C HIS A 378 -15.27 11.45 13.05
N GLN A 379 -15.63 10.18 12.87
CA GLN A 379 -15.95 9.28 13.97
C GLN A 379 -14.70 8.57 14.51
N PRO A 380 -14.49 8.53 15.85
CA PRO A 380 -13.48 7.68 16.47
C PRO A 380 -13.62 6.22 16.04
N ARG A 381 -12.51 5.47 16.04
CA ARG A 381 -12.56 4.01 15.87
C ARG A 381 -13.10 3.44 17.19
N ASP A 382 -14.29 2.85 17.15
CA ASP A 382 -14.90 2.21 18.33
C ASP A 382 -14.14 0.92 18.68
N GLU A 383 -13.00 1.03 19.36
CA GLU A 383 -12.47 -0.02 20.25
C GLU A 383 -11.77 0.65 21.44
N GLU A 384 -12.56 1.11 22.41
CA GLU A 384 -12.15 1.19 23.82
C GLU A 384 -13.40 1.44 24.69
N THR A 385 -13.82 0.40 25.42
CA THR A 385 -14.45 0.37 26.77
C THR A 385 -15.36 -0.85 26.91
N VAL A 386 -14.78 -2.02 27.18
CA VAL A 386 -15.51 -3.10 27.86
C VAL A 386 -15.23 -2.98 29.35
N VAL A 387 -15.91 -2.05 30.04
CA VAL A 387 -16.35 -2.24 31.43
C VAL A 387 -17.64 -1.42 31.66
N SER A 388 -18.72 -2.13 32.00
CA SER A 388 -19.99 -1.67 32.61
C SER A 388 -21.17 -1.17 31.72
N ARG A 389 -22.12 -2.10 31.50
CA ARG A 389 -23.60 -1.99 31.49
C ARG A 389 -24.28 -0.72 30.94
N LYS A 390 -24.92 -0.82 29.74
CA LYS A 390 -26.40 -0.78 29.50
C LYS A 390 -26.77 -0.60 28.01
N LYS A 391 -27.64 -1.50 27.53
CA LYS A 391 -28.65 -1.43 26.44
C LYS A 391 -28.29 -0.87 25.04
N ASP A 392 -28.50 -1.74 24.04
CA ASP A 392 -29.02 -1.47 22.68
C ASP A 392 -28.52 -0.22 21.94
N LYS A 393 -27.30 -0.27 21.38
CA LYS A 393 -26.94 0.53 20.20
C LYS A 393 -26.11 -0.31 19.23
N LYS A 394 -26.66 -0.61 18.05
CA LYS A 394 -25.85 -1.09 16.91
C LYS A 394 -24.79 -0.02 16.60
N PRO A 395 -23.55 -0.38 16.25
CA PRO A 395 -22.48 0.59 16.04
C PRO A 395 -22.85 1.54 14.90
N GLN A 396 -22.93 2.84 15.22
CA GLN A 396 -23.41 3.93 14.35
C GLN A 396 -22.66 3.97 13.00
N ARG A 397 -21.38 3.58 13.00
CA ARG A 397 -20.52 3.49 11.82
C ARG A 397 -21.01 2.46 10.79
N ALA A 398 -21.35 1.26 11.25
CA ALA A 398 -21.88 0.20 10.38
C ALA A 398 -23.25 0.60 9.79
N GLN A 399 -24.05 1.34 10.56
CA GLN A 399 -25.33 1.87 10.11
C GLN A 399 -25.18 2.99 9.08
N ASN A 400 -24.16 3.84 9.22
CA ASN A 400 -23.84 4.90 8.26
C ASN A 400 -23.30 4.35 6.93
N VAL A 401 -22.45 3.30 6.98
CA VAL A 401 -22.01 2.57 5.77
C VAL A 401 -23.19 1.93 5.05
N LYS A 402 -24.08 1.25 5.78
CA LYS A 402 -25.27 0.61 5.21
C LYS A 402 -26.22 1.64 4.56
N LYS A 403 -26.35 2.83 5.14
CA LYS A 403 -27.16 3.93 4.57
C LYS A 403 -26.50 4.54 3.32
N ALA A 404 -25.19 4.74 3.31
CA ALA A 404 -24.47 5.22 2.13
C ALA A 404 -24.63 4.24 0.95
N ILE A 405 -24.47 2.94 1.20
CA ILE A 405 -24.70 1.88 0.21
C ILE A 405 -26.16 1.90 -0.30
N GLY A 406 -27.14 2.05 0.60
CA GLY A 406 -28.55 2.13 0.22
C GLY A 406 -28.89 3.30 -0.71
N TYR A 407 -28.27 4.47 -0.51
CA TYR A 407 -28.45 5.60 -1.41
C TYR A 407 -27.74 5.42 -2.76
N ILE A 408 -26.60 4.71 -2.79
CA ILE A 408 -25.90 4.36 -4.02
C ILE A 408 -26.72 3.38 -4.87
N GLN A 409 -27.38 2.41 -4.23
CA GLN A 409 -28.29 1.46 -4.91
C GLN A 409 -29.52 2.14 -5.52
N GLN A 410 -29.95 3.29 -5.00
CA GLN A 410 -31.08 4.07 -5.53
C GLN A 410 -30.70 5.05 -6.66
N LEU A 411 -29.44 5.05 -7.10
CA LEU A 411 -28.96 5.88 -8.23
C LEU A 411 -28.92 5.12 -9.57
N GLN A 412 -28.99 3.78 -9.52
CA GLN A 412 -29.34 2.90 -10.66
C GLN A 412 -30.77 3.21 -11.09
#